data_AF-A0AB38CZQ5-F1
#
_entry.id   AF-A0AB38CZQ5-F1
#
_cell.length_a   1.000
_cell.length_b   1.000
_cell.length_c   1.000
_cell.angle_alpha   90.00
_cell.angle_beta   90.00
_cell.angle_gamma   90.00
#
_symmetry.space_group_name_H-M   'P 1'
#
loop_
_entity.id
_entity.type
_entity.pdbx_description
1 polymer ?
#
loop_
_entity_poly.entity_id
_entity_poly.type
_entity_poly.pdbx_seq_one_letter_code
_entity_poly.pdbx_strand_id
1 'polypeptide(L)' 'MSAFTITPSGVPELALPSAIAQSKGITATAVRMAIATGRLPAIVLKGAGGKVVYAVRPQDADALWESPASPE' A
#
# COMPACT_ATOMS: atom_id res chain seq x y z
N MET A 1 -12.94 16.30 22.69
CA MET A 1 -12.22 15.02 22.91
C MET A 1 -11.12 14.94 21.87
N SER A 2 -9.86 15.17 22.25
CA SER A 2 -8.73 15.01 21.32
C SER A 2 -8.38 13.54 21.19
N ALA A 3 -8.32 13.03 19.96
CA ALA A 3 -7.90 11.66 19.71
C ALA A 3 -6.41 11.53 20.06
N PHE A 4 -6.09 10.67 21.04
CA PHE A 4 -4.72 10.26 21.31
C PHE A 4 -4.33 9.17 20.31
N THR A 5 -3.47 9.50 19.35
CA THR A 5 -2.92 8.52 18.41
C THR A 5 -1.70 7.86 19.03
N ILE A 6 -1.88 6.64 19.54
CA ILE A 6 -0.76 5.78 19.92
C ILE A 6 -0.25 5.15 18.62
N THR A 7 0.97 5.51 18.19
CA THR A 7 1.67 4.78 17.13
C THR A 7 2.57 3.76 17.81
N PRO A 8 2.21 2.47 17.85
CA PRO A 8 3.06 1.47 18.47
C PRO A 8 4.36 1.37 17.65
N SER A 9 5.51 1.49 18.31
CA SER A 9 6.79 1.21 17.67
C SER A 9 6.84 -0.25 17.23
N GLY A 10 7.10 -0.49 15.94
CA GLY A 10 7.12 -1.82 15.33
C GLY A 10 5.92 -2.16 14.44
N VAL A 11 4.92 -1.28 14.29
CA VAL A 11 3.88 -1.47 13.27
C VAL A 11 4.46 -1.10 11.90
N PRO A 12 4.41 -2.00 10.89
CA PRO A 12 4.88 -1.67 9.55
C PRO A 12 4.09 -0.49 9.00
N GLU A 13 4.76 0.40 8.28
CA GLU A 13 4.10 1.47 7.55
C GLU A 13 3.18 0.84 6.49
N LEU A 14 1.91 1.22 6.52
CA LEU A 14 0.89 0.72 5.63
C LEU A 14 0.24 1.88 4.89
N ALA A 15 0.17 1.75 3.58
CA ALA A 15 -0.40 2.72 2.67
C ALA A 15 -1.59 2.12 1.92
N LEU A 16 -2.54 2.98 1.55
CA LEU A 16 -3.65 2.59 0.67
C LEU A 16 -3.14 2.41 -0.77
N PRO A 17 -3.78 1.57 -1.60
CA PRO A 17 -3.43 1.41 -3.02
C PRO A 17 -3.39 2.73 -3.80
N SER A 18 -4.24 3.70 -3.44
CA SER A 18 -4.24 5.03 -4.05
C SER A 18 -3.00 5.86 -3.69
N ALA A 19 -2.50 5.73 -2.46
CA ALA A 19 -1.28 6.42 -2.03
C ALA A 19 -0.05 5.80 -2.71
N ILE A 20 0.02 4.46 -2.78
CA ILE A 20 1.07 3.76 -3.55
C ILE A 20 1.05 4.21 -5.01
N ALA A 21 -0.12 4.21 -5.63
CA ALA A 21 -0.30 4.63 -7.02
C ALA A 21 0.23 6.05 -7.26
N GLN A 22 -0.12 7.00 -6.39
CA GLN A 22 0.37 8.37 -6.45
C GLN A 22 1.89 8.45 -6.28
N SER A 23 2.46 7.73 -5.31
CA SER A 23 3.91 7.73 -5.05
C SER A 23 4.74 7.15 -6.21
N LYS A 24 4.18 6.16 -6.93
CA LYS A 24 4.85 5.48 -8.05
C LYS A 24 4.50 6.05 -9.42
N GLY A 25 3.62 7.06 -9.49
CA GLY A 25 3.17 7.62 -10.77
C GLY A 25 2.37 6.64 -11.63
N ILE A 26 1.68 5.68 -11.02
CA ILE A 26 0.86 4.66 -11.70
C ILE A 26 -0.61 4.78 -11.34
N THR A 27 -1.47 3.98 -11.95
CA THR A 27 -2.91 3.98 -11.63
C THR A 27 -3.23 3.11 -10.42
N ALA A 28 -4.24 3.50 -9.62
CA ALA A 28 -4.73 2.66 -8.52
C ALA A 28 -5.27 1.30 -9.03
N THR A 29 -5.76 1.24 -10.27
CA THR A 29 -6.16 0.00 -10.94
C THR A 29 -4.97 -0.93 -11.13
N ALA A 30 -3.81 -0.43 -11.57
CA ALA A 30 -2.59 -1.24 -11.71
C ALA A 30 -2.16 -1.85 -10.36
N VAL A 31 -2.22 -1.06 -9.28
CA VAL A 31 -1.93 -1.56 -7.92
C VAL A 31 -2.91 -2.66 -7.51
N ARG A 32 -4.22 -2.45 -7.71
CA ARG A 32 -5.24 -3.46 -7.41
C ARG A 32 -5.08 -4.74 -8.23
N MET A 33 -4.70 -4.63 -9.50
CA MET A 33 -4.42 -5.79 -10.34
C MET A 33 -3.18 -6.56 -9.86
N ALA A 34 -2.13 -5.86 -9.42
CA ALA A 34 -0.96 -6.51 -8.83
C ALA A 34 -1.34 -7.27 -7.54
N ILE A 35 -2.23 -6.71 -6.71
CA ILE A 35 -2.77 -7.40 -5.54
C ILE A 35 -3.59 -8.64 -5.96
N ALA A 36 -4.54 -8.47 -6.89
CA ALA A 36 -5.43 -9.54 -7.34
C ALA A 36 -4.69 -10.71 -8.03
N THR A 37 -3.57 -10.42 -8.68
CA THR A 37 -2.71 -11.43 -9.33
C THR A 37 -1.66 -12.01 -8.38
N GLY A 38 -1.64 -11.60 -7.10
CA GLY A 38 -0.68 -12.09 -6.09
C GLY A 38 0.74 -11.55 -6.25
N ARG A 39 0.97 -10.59 -7.15
CA ARG A 39 2.28 -9.96 -7.38
C ARG A 39 2.66 -8.95 -6.31
N LEU A 40 1.66 -8.35 -5.67
CA LEU A 40 1.86 -7.39 -4.58
C LEU A 40 1.15 -7.91 -3.31
N PRO A 41 1.89 -8.20 -2.23
CA PRO A 41 1.30 -8.52 -0.95
C PRO A 41 0.42 -7.37 -0.43
N ALA A 42 -0.79 -7.69 0.03
CA ALA A 42 -1.67 -6.73 0.67
C ALA A 42 -2.40 -7.35 1.86
N ILE A 43 -2.57 -6.54 2.91
CA ILE A 43 -3.37 -6.87 4.07
C ILE A 43 -4.80 -6.43 3.79
N VAL A 44 -5.74 -7.34 3.97
CA VAL A 44 -7.17 -7.07 3.81
C VAL A 44 -7.74 -6.64 5.16
N LEU A 45 -8.12 -5.37 5.26
CA LEU A 45 -8.75 -4.80 6.44
C LEU A 45 -10.26 -4.71 6.21
N LYS A 46 -11.04 -5.22 7.17
CA LYS A 46 -12.48 -4.98 7.22
C LYS A 46 -12.73 -3.68 7.96
N GLY A 47 -13.11 -2.64 7.22
CA GLY A 47 -13.55 -1.36 7.77
C GLY A 47 -14.97 -1.43 8.34
N ALA A 48 -15.35 -0.37 9.04
CA ALA A 48 -16.71 -0.20 9.54
C ALA A 48 -17.74 -0.25 8.39
N GLY A 49 -18.87 -0.92 8.63
CA GLY A 49 -19.92 -1.08 7.63
C GLY A 49 -19.62 -2.11 6.53
N GLY A 50 -18.67 -3.03 6.75
CA GLY A 50 -18.38 -4.14 5.83
C GLY A 50 -17.53 -3.76 4.61
N LYS A 51 -17.02 -2.52 4.56
CA LYS A 51 -16.11 -2.08 3.49
C LYS A 51 -14.77 -2.79 3.62
N VAL A 52 -14.30 -3.40 2.54
CA VAL A 52 -12.98 -4.00 2.48
C VAL A 52 -11.97 -2.96 1.99
N VAL A 53 -10.89 -2.79 2.74
CA VAL A 53 -9.79 -1.88 2.42
C VAL A 53 -8.51 -2.70 2.31
N TYR A 54 -7.73 -2.48 1.26
CA TYR A 54 -6.39 -3.05 1.15
C TYR A 54 -5.38 -2.10 1.77
N ALA A 55 -4.46 -2.66 2.53
CA ALA A 55 -3.30 -1.97 3.08
C ALA A 55 -2.04 -2.64 2.53
N VAL A 56 -1.15 -1.84 1.95
CA VAL A 56 0.05 -2.28 1.23
C VAL A 56 1.25 -1.72 1.96
N ARG A 57 2.32 -2.52 2.12
CA ARG A 57 3.60 -1.99 2.61
C ARG A 57 4.30 -1.27 1.46
N PRO A 58 4.73 0.00 1.62
CA PRO A 58 5.46 0.72 0.58
C PRO A 58 6.67 -0.07 0.06
N GLN A 59 7.42 -0.72 0.95
CA GLN A 59 8.59 -1.54 0.61
C GLN A 59 8.30 -2.67 -0.40
N ASP A 60 7.12 -3.30 -0.32
CA ASP A 60 6.73 -4.35 -1.28
C ASP A 60 6.40 -3.73 -2.65
N ALA A 61 5.83 -2.53 -2.66
CA ALA A 61 5.57 -1.77 -3.88
C ALA A 61 6.88 -1.23 -4.49
N ASP A 62 7.83 -0.81 -3.68
CA ASP A 62 9.17 -0.41 -4.08
C ASP A 62 9.85 -1.59 -4.77
N ALA A 63 9.90 -2.77 -4.14
CA ALA A 63 10.49 -3.97 -4.75
C ALA A 63 9.83 -4.39 -6.08
N LEU A 64 8.55 -4.08 -6.28
CA LEU A 64 7.81 -4.44 -7.50
C LEU A 64 7.98 -3.42 -8.63
N TRP A 65 8.01 -2.12 -8.32
CA TRP A 65 7.97 -1.04 -9.31
C TRP A 65 9.21 -0.15 -9.35
N GLU A 66 10.14 -0.29 -8.41
CA GLU A 66 11.51 0.21 -8.57
C GLU A 66 12.29 -0.78 -9.42
N SER A 67 12.23 -0.58 -10.75
CA SER A 67 13.28 -1.08 -11.63
C SER A 67 14.56 -0.25 -11.35
N PRO A 68 15.78 -0.84 -11.42
CA PRO A 68 17.00 -0.11 -11.15
C PRO A 68 17.01 1.15 -11.99
N ALA A 69 17.22 2.30 -11.35
CA ALA A 69 17.64 3.48 -12.08
C ALA A 69 18.77 3.03 -13.01
N SER A 70 18.51 3.01 -14.33
CA SER A 70 19.61 2.98 -15.28
C SER A 70 20.37 4.26 -15.00
N PRO A 71 21.63 4.20 -14.53
CA PRO A 71 22.47 5.37 -14.61
C PRO A 71 22.68 5.60 -16.10
N GLU A 72 22.09 6.67 -16.65
CA GLU A 72 22.67 7.32 -17.83
C GLU A 72 24.03 7.92 -17.46
#